data_AF-A0A7H4PA94-F1
#
_entry.id   AF-A0A7H4PA94-F1
#
_cell.length_a   1.000
_cell.length_b   1.000
_cell.length_c   1.000
_cell.angle_alpha   90.00
_cell.angle_beta   90.00
_cell.angle_gamma   90.00
#
_symmetry.space_group_name_H-M   'P 1'
#
loop_
_entity.id
_entity.type
_entity.pdbx_description
1 polymer ?
#
loop_
_entity_poly.entity_id
_entity_poly.type
_entity_poly.pdbx_seq_one_letter_code
_entity_poly.pdbx_strand_id
1 'polypeptide(L)' 'MVKAGDKSYSFKIDAFRRHCMLNGLDSIGLTLQHEEAISAYEQKQPAL' A
#
# COMPACT_ATOMS: atom_id res chain seq x y z
N MET A 1 -17.38 4.63 -8.48
CA MET A 1 -18.33 4.53 -9.61
C MET A 1 -17.58 4.86 -10.89
N VAL A 2 -17.85 4.12 -11.96
CA VAL A 2 -17.35 4.44 -13.31
C VAL A 2 -18.49 5.08 -14.10
N LYS A 3 -18.22 6.21 -14.78
CA LYS A 3 -19.18 6.88 -15.66
C LYS A 3 -18.77 6.68 -17.12
N ALA A 4 -19.73 6.37 -17.99
CA ALA A 4 -19.54 6.24 -19.44
C ALA A 4 -20.74 6.87 -20.17
N GLY A 5 -20.58 8.12 -20.63
CA GLY A 5 -21.71 8.95 -21.05
C GLY A 5 -22.71 9.13 -19.89
N ASP A 6 -23.99 8.89 -20.17
CA ASP A 6 -25.07 8.97 -19.18
C ASP A 6 -25.18 7.73 -18.28
N LYS A 7 -24.35 6.70 -18.51
CA LYS A 7 -24.39 5.45 -17.74
C LYS A 7 -23.43 5.50 -16.56
N SER A 8 -23.88 4.98 -15.42
CA SER A 8 -23.11 4.90 -14.18
C SER A 8 -23.06 3.46 -13.67
N TYR A 9 -21.86 3.01 -13.28
CA TYR A 9 -21.60 1.66 -12.81
C TYR A 9 -20.94 1.67 -11.43
N SER A 10 -21.53 0.96 -10.48
CA SER A 10 -20.90 0.72 -9.18
C SER A 10 -19.90 -0.42 -9.28
N PHE A 11 -18.76 -0.28 -8.62
CA PHE A 11 -17.83 -1.37 -8.39
C PHE A 11 -17.40 -1.33 -6.93
N LYS A 12 -17.01 -2.50 -6.41
CA LYS A 12 -16.43 -2.64 -5.08
C LYS A 12 -14.94 -2.89 -5.23
N ILE A 13 -14.17 -2.36 -4.28
CA ILE A 13 -12.75 -2.62 -4.11
C ILE A 13 -12.53 -2.91 -2.64
N ASP A 14 -11.61 -3.82 -2.32
CA ASP A 14 -11.25 -4.06 -0.92
C ASP A 14 -10.53 -2.85 -0.32
N ALA A 15 -10.64 -2.69 0.99
CA ALA A 15 -10.13 -1.51 1.69
C ALA A 15 -8.61 -1.34 1.54
N PHE A 16 -7.88 -2.46 1.51
CA PHE A 16 -6.41 -2.46 1.39
C PHE A 16 -5.98 -2.01 0.00
N ARG A 17 -6.50 -2.62 -1.08
CA ARG A 17 -6.21 -2.18 -2.45
C ARG A 17 -6.62 -0.74 -2.70
N ARG A 18 -7.76 -0.29 -2.14
CA ARG A 18 -8.16 1.13 -2.19
C ARG A 18 -7.10 2.01 -1.53
N HIS A 19 -6.61 1.64 -0.35
CA HIS A 19 -5.56 2.37 0.34
C HIS A 19 -4.27 2.42 -0.52
N CYS A 20 -3.82 1.29 -1.07
CA CYS A 20 -2.65 1.25 -1.92
C CYS A 20 -2.81 2.13 -3.16
N MET A 21 -3.93 2.03 -3.87
CA MET A 21 -4.19 2.81 -5.09
C MET A 21 -4.29 4.32 -4.81
N LEU A 22 -4.89 4.72 -3.68
CA LEU A 22 -5.02 6.14 -3.32
C LEU A 22 -3.71 6.77 -2.86
N ASN A 23 -2.82 6.00 -2.25
CA ASN A 23 -1.53 6.47 -1.73
C ASN A 23 -0.36 6.16 -2.66
N GLY A 24 -0.60 5.54 -3.82
CA GLY A 24 0.46 5.16 -4.76
C GLY A 24 1.40 4.07 -4.23
N LEU A 25 0.92 3.19 -3.34
CA LEU A 25 1.74 2.14 -2.73
C LEU A 25 1.81 0.91 -3.63
N ASP A 26 3.04 0.44 -3.87
CA ASP A 26 3.34 -0.86 -4.43
C ASP A 26 4.00 -1.76 -3.35
N SER A 27 4.52 -2.92 -3.74
CA SER A 27 5.19 -3.83 -2.80
C SER A 27 6.41 -3.21 -2.11
N ILE A 28 7.16 -2.33 -2.80
CA ILE A 28 8.32 -1.64 -2.25
C ILE A 28 7.84 -0.55 -1.29
N GLY A 29 6.87 0.27 -1.70
CA GLY A 29 6.26 1.31 -0.87
C GLY A 29 5.65 0.76 0.41
N LEU A 30 4.97 -0.39 0.35
CA LEU A 30 4.47 -1.09 1.54
C LEU A 30 5.61 -1.55 2.46
N THR A 31 6.74 -2.00 1.89
CA THR A 31 7.91 -2.39 2.68
C THR A 31 8.54 -1.18 3.36
N LEU A 32 8.67 -0.06 2.64
CA LEU A 32 9.25 1.19 3.15
C LEU A 32 8.42 1.82 4.27
N GLN A 33 7.11 1.56 4.34
CA GLN A 33 6.29 1.96 5.50
C GLN A 33 6.79 1.36 6.84
N HIS A 34 7.64 0.33 6.78
CA HIS A 34 8.22 -0.33 7.96
C HIS A 34 9.72 -0.03 8.14
N GLU A 35 10.28 0.96 7.44
CA GLU A 35 11.72 1.29 7.46
C GLU A 35 12.30 1.42 8.87
N GLU A 36 11.61 2.11 9.77
CA GLU A 36 12.07 2.29 11.16
C GLU A 36 12.11 0.95 11.93
N ALA A 37 11.09 0.11 11.75
CA ALA A 37 11.00 -1.19 12.42
C ALA A 37 12.06 -2.16 11.89
N ILE A 38 12.29 -2.14 10.56
CA ILE A 38 13.36 -2.90 9.90
C ILE A 38 14.71 -2.46 10.45
N SER A 39 14.99 -1.15 10.44
CA SER A 39 16.23 -0.56 10.97
C SER A 39 16.47 -0.94 12.43
N ALA A 40 15.44 -0.85 13.28
CA ALA A 40 15.54 -1.20 14.70
C ALA A 40 15.79 -2.71 14.93
N TYR A 41 15.28 -3.56 14.05
CA TYR A 41 15.56 -5.00 14.08
C TYR A 41 17.00 -5.29 13.64
N GLU A 42 17.45 -4.69 12.55
CA GLU A 42 18.80 -4.88 12.00
C GLU A 42 19.90 -4.42 12.97
N GLN A 43 19.70 -3.30 13.68
CA GLN A 43 20.63 -2.82 14.71
C GLN A 43 20.80 -3.79 15.89
N LYS A 44 19.81 -4.64 16.15
CA LYS A 44 19.87 -5.65 17.22
C LYS A 44 20.51 -6.94 16.75
N GLN A 45 20.75 -7.12 15.46
CA GLN A 45 21.47 -8.29 14.97
C GLN A 45 22.96 -8.16 15.32
N PRO A 46 23.57 -9.21 15.89
CA PRO A 46 25.01 -9.22 16.11
C PRO A 46 25.72 -9.13 14.76
N ALA A 47 26.74 -8.27 14.68
CA ALA A 47 27.62 -8.22 13.52
C ALA A 47 28.30 -9.58 13.36
N LEU A 48 28.22 -10.15 12.14
CA LEU A 48 28.95 -11.35 11.73
C LEU A 48 30.47 -11.12 11.78
#